data_AF-A0A1F3PNK0-F1
#
_entry.id   AF-A0A1F3PNK0-F1
#
_cell.length_a   1.000
_cell.length_b   1.000
_cell.length_c   1.000
_cell.angle_alpha   90.00
_cell.angle_beta   90.00
_cell.angle_gamma   90.00
#
_symmetry.space_group_name_H-M   'P 1'
#
loop_
_entity.id
_entity.type
_entity.pdbx_description
1 polymer ?
#
loop_
_entity_poly.entity_id
_entity_poly.type
_entity_poly.pdbx_seq_one_letter_code
_entity_poly.pdbx_strand_id
1 'polypeptide(L)'
;MKKNLLVIMILFLTITVGQTQTVKRIIKTKEFYENGKIKEKGRKKLQLKLSYTPSGRGNGQRTHFKQGRWTEYYPNGNKKRIVRYDIGDIVKVVRSWNQDGTKDKTTKNN
;
A
#
# COMPACT_ATOMS: atom_id res chain seq x y z
N MET A 1 -38.53 -8.76 -51.49
CA MET A 1 -37.58 -9.25 -52.51
C MET A 1 -36.36 -8.36 -52.51
N LYS A 2 -35.17 -8.97 -52.59
CA LYS A 2 -33.83 -8.41 -52.35
C LYS A 2 -33.49 -7.23 -53.26
N LYS A 3 -32.74 -6.24 -52.73
CA LYS A 3 -31.51 -5.74 -53.36
C LYS A 3 -30.47 -5.44 -52.28
N ASN A 4 -29.40 -6.24 -52.28
CA ASN A 4 -28.18 -6.06 -51.52
C ASN A 4 -27.31 -4.98 -52.19
N LEU A 5 -26.69 -4.10 -51.39
CA LEU A 5 -25.40 -3.42 -51.59
C LEU A 5 -25.23 -2.52 -50.34
N LEU A 6 -24.15 -2.44 -49.58
CA LEU A 6 -22.74 -2.49 -49.92
C LEU A 6 -21.94 -2.83 -48.63
N VAL A 7 -20.89 -3.60 -48.82
CA VAL A 7 -19.85 -3.93 -47.84
C VAL A 7 -19.24 -2.66 -47.21
N ILE A 8 -19.20 -2.57 -45.88
CA ILE A 8 -18.07 -1.91 -45.21
C ILE A 8 -17.58 -2.86 -44.13
N MET A 9 -16.70 -3.76 -44.58
CA MET A 9 -15.76 -4.49 -43.75
C MET A 9 -14.81 -3.46 -43.13
N ILE A 10 -15.24 -2.76 -42.08
CA ILE A 10 -14.30 -2.02 -41.22
C ILE A 10 -13.52 -3.09 -40.48
N LEU A 11 -12.41 -3.48 -41.12
CA LEU A 11 -11.24 -3.99 -40.47
C LEU A 11 -10.90 -2.98 -39.37
N PHE A 12 -11.45 -3.19 -38.17
CA PHE A 12 -10.88 -2.60 -36.98
C PHE A 12 -9.53 -3.28 -36.83
N LEU A 13 -8.54 -2.74 -37.55
CA LEU A 13 -7.18 -2.71 -37.10
C LEU A 13 -7.24 -2.01 -35.74
N THR A 14 -7.57 -2.77 -34.70
CA THR A 14 -7.44 -2.28 -33.34
C THR A 14 -5.93 -2.16 -33.17
N ILE A 15 -5.45 -0.94 -33.47
CA ILE A 15 -4.19 -0.48 -32.95
C ILE A 15 -4.34 -0.72 -31.47
N THR A 16 -3.70 -1.78 -30.97
CA THR A 16 -3.46 -1.91 -29.54
C THR A 16 -2.50 -0.78 -29.23
N VAL A 17 -3.07 0.42 -29.05
CA VAL A 17 -2.41 1.50 -28.34
C VAL A 17 -2.14 0.87 -27.00
N GLY A 18 -0.92 0.36 -26.82
CA GLY A 18 -0.51 -0.33 -25.61
C GLY A 18 -0.80 0.63 -24.48
N GLN A 19 -1.90 0.37 -23.75
CA GLN A 19 -2.26 1.19 -22.62
C GLN A 19 -1.12 1.04 -21.62
N THR A 20 -0.26 2.05 -21.55
CA THR A 20 0.84 2.07 -20.59
C THR A 20 0.16 2.21 -19.24
N GLN A 21 0.02 1.09 -18.53
CA GLN A 21 -0.57 1.12 -17.19
C GLN A 21 0.36 1.97 -16.31
N THR A 22 -0.09 3.18 -15.96
CA THR A 22 0.67 4.04 -15.06
C THR A 22 0.64 3.41 -13.67
N VAL A 23 1.78 2.90 -13.22
CA VAL A 23 1.88 2.32 -11.88
C VAL A 23 1.64 3.44 -10.86
N LYS A 24 0.53 3.35 -10.11
CA LYS A 24 0.21 4.32 -9.06
C LYS A 24 1.33 4.35 -8.03
N ARG A 25 1.96 5.53 -7.89
CA ARG A 25 3.07 5.75 -6.96
C ARG A 25 2.65 5.63 -5.49
N ILE A 26 1.39 5.90 -5.16
CA ILE A 26 0.85 5.86 -3.79
C ILE A 26 -0.50 5.13 -3.79
N ILE A 27 -0.68 4.21 -2.83
CA ILE A 27 -1.90 3.43 -2.63
C ILE A 27 -2.39 3.66 -1.20
N LYS A 28 -3.68 4.00 -1.03
CA LYS A 28 -4.33 3.97 0.29
C LYS A 28 -4.71 2.53 0.61
N THR A 29 -4.31 2.02 1.77
CA THR A 29 -4.50 0.61 2.14
C THR A 29 -5.22 0.49 3.47
N LYS A 30 -6.10 -0.50 3.57
CA LYS A 30 -6.67 -1.02 4.81
C LYS A 30 -6.43 -2.53 4.80
N GLU A 31 -5.93 -3.07 5.90
CA GLU A 31 -5.82 -4.51 6.11
C GLU A 31 -6.76 -4.87 7.27
N PHE A 32 -7.32 -6.08 7.23
CA PHE A 32 -8.35 -6.53 8.15
C PHE A 32 -7.88 -7.80 8.86
N TYR A 33 -8.38 -8.00 10.07
CA TYR A 33 -8.33 -9.28 10.76
C TYR A 33 -9.36 -10.24 10.15
N GLU A 34 -9.25 -11.53 10.45
CA GLU A 34 -10.21 -12.56 10.03
C GLU A 34 -11.64 -12.25 10.52
N ASN A 35 -11.77 -11.57 11.67
CA ASN A 35 -13.04 -11.11 12.21
C ASN A 35 -13.64 -9.88 11.48
N GLY A 36 -13.05 -9.46 10.36
CA GLY A 36 -13.50 -8.33 9.54
C GLY A 36 -13.19 -6.94 10.12
N LYS A 37 -12.62 -6.84 11.33
CA LYS A 37 -12.22 -5.55 11.90
C LYS A 37 -10.91 -5.07 11.26
N ILE A 38 -10.76 -3.75 11.13
CA ILE A 38 -9.54 -3.16 10.56
C ILE A 38 -8.36 -3.51 11.49
N LYS A 39 -7.31 -4.09 10.91
CA LYS A 39 -6.02 -4.36 11.55
C LYS A 39 -5.11 -3.15 11.45
N GLU A 40 -5.04 -2.55 10.28
CA GLU A 40 -4.24 -1.36 10.05
C GLU A 40 -4.70 -0.58 8.83
N LYS A 41 -4.37 0.71 8.80
CA LYS A 41 -4.62 1.56 7.63
C LYS A 41 -3.55 2.63 7.47
N GLY A 42 -3.26 2.95 6.22
CA GLY A 42 -2.27 3.97 5.86
C GLY A 42 -2.07 4.08 4.35
N ARG A 43 -0.85 4.45 3.95
CA ARG A 43 -0.46 4.59 2.56
C ARG A 43 0.79 3.77 2.27
N LYS A 44 0.79 3.02 1.18
CA LYS A 44 1.99 2.40 0.62
C LYS A 44 2.49 3.23 -0.57
N LYS A 45 3.80 3.40 -0.70
CA LYS A 45 4.43 4.18 -1.79
C LYS A 45 5.43 3.28 -2.53
N LEU A 46 5.36 3.29 -3.86
CA LEU A 46 6.32 2.57 -4.71
C LEU A 46 7.70 3.20 -4.56
N GLN A 47 8.65 2.46 -3.99
CA GLN A 47 10.01 2.91 -3.72
C GLN A 47 10.99 1.76 -3.94
N LEU A 48 12.26 2.09 -4.16
CA LEU A 48 13.39 1.15 -4.16
C LEU A 48 13.98 1.14 -2.74
N LYS A 49 14.06 -0.02 -2.12
CA LYS A 49 14.81 -0.23 -0.88
C LYS A 49 16.08 -1.00 -1.18
N LEU A 50 17.23 -0.43 -0.84
CA LEU A 50 18.53 -1.07 -0.99
C LEU A 50 18.85 -1.86 0.29
N SER A 51 19.43 -3.04 0.13
CA SER A 51 20.01 -3.84 1.20
C SER A 51 21.43 -4.22 0.83
N TYR A 52 22.33 -4.22 1.79
CA TYR A 52 23.74 -4.54 1.57
C TYR A 52 24.11 -5.76 2.40
N THR A 53 24.83 -6.71 1.80
CA THR A 53 25.47 -7.79 2.55
C THR A 53 26.67 -7.25 3.32
N PRO A 54 27.16 -7.96 4.36
CA PRO A 54 28.41 -7.59 5.04
C PRO A 54 29.62 -7.49 4.09
N SER A 55 29.60 -8.25 2.98
CA SER A 55 30.61 -8.20 1.91
C SER A 55 30.45 -7.01 0.95
N GLY A 56 29.51 -6.10 1.19
CA GLY A 56 29.30 -4.89 0.40
C GLY A 56 28.48 -5.07 -0.89
N ARG A 57 28.00 -6.28 -1.19
CA ARG A 57 27.11 -6.50 -2.35
C ARG A 57 25.72 -5.92 -2.06
N GLY A 58 25.28 -4.97 -2.87
CA GLY A 58 23.97 -4.33 -2.77
C GLY A 58 22.91 -5.06 -3.60
N ASN A 59 21.77 -5.34 -3.00
CA ASN A 59 20.54 -5.75 -3.69
C ASN A 59 19.47 -4.66 -3.52
N GLY A 60 18.46 -4.65 -4.39
CA GLY A 60 17.40 -3.64 -4.36
C GLY A 60 16.02 -4.25 -4.62
N GLN A 61 15.05 -3.93 -3.78
CA GLN A 61 13.65 -4.31 -3.99
C GLN A 61 12.81 -3.08 -4.31
N ARG A 62 12.19 -3.06 -5.51
CA ARG A 62 11.25 -2.00 -5.92
C ARG A 62 9.81 -2.49 -5.71
N THR A 63 9.16 -2.00 -4.66
CA THR A 63 7.78 -2.39 -4.31
C THR A 63 7.06 -1.29 -3.53
N HIS A 64 5.79 -1.49 -3.20
CA HIS A 64 4.97 -0.57 -2.41
C HIS A 64 5.22 -0.77 -0.91
N PHE A 65 6.11 0.04 -0.35
CA PHE A 65 6.42 0.02 1.07
C PHE A 65 5.47 0.92 1.87
N LYS A 66 5.22 0.60 3.15
CA LYS A 66 4.51 1.50 4.07
C LYS A 66 5.27 2.84 4.15
N GLN A 67 4.54 3.94 4.00
CA GLN A 67 5.12 5.29 4.06
C GLN A 67 4.24 6.23 4.89
N GLY A 68 4.87 7.06 5.71
CA GLY A 68 4.21 8.08 6.50
C GLY A 68 3.39 7.49 7.66
N ARG A 69 2.29 8.15 8.02
CA ARG A 69 1.49 7.80 9.20
C ARG A 69 0.60 6.58 8.93
N TRP A 70 0.71 5.59 9.79
CA TRP A 70 -0.13 4.40 9.86
C TRP A 70 -0.84 4.33 11.20
N THR A 71 -2.08 3.82 11.20
CA THR A 71 -2.83 3.49 12.42
C THR A 71 -3.05 2.00 12.46
N GLU A 72 -2.61 1.38 13.54
CA GLU A 72 -2.79 -0.03 13.83
C GLU A 72 -3.82 -0.20 14.96
N TYR A 73 -4.54 -1.31 14.92
CA TYR A 73 -5.65 -1.61 15.82
C TYR A 73 -5.45 -2.99 16.45
N TYR A 74 -6.08 -3.22 17.60
CA TYR A 74 -6.23 -4.55 18.18
C TYR A 74 -7.39 -5.30 17.53
N PRO A 75 -7.47 -6.64 17.64
CA PRO A 75 -8.58 -7.43 17.11
C PRO A 75 -9.95 -7.02 17.65
N ASN A 76 -10.01 -6.40 18.83
CA ASN A 76 -11.26 -5.86 19.38
C ASN A 76 -11.73 -4.56 18.69
N GLY A 77 -10.89 -3.93 17.87
CA GLY A 77 -11.16 -2.68 17.14
C GLY A 77 -10.59 -1.44 17.82
N ASN A 78 -10.05 -1.54 19.04
CA ASN A 78 -9.41 -0.43 19.72
C ASN A 78 -8.10 -0.05 19.02
N LYS A 79 -7.75 1.24 19.04
CA LYS A 79 -6.46 1.70 18.51
C LYS A 79 -5.35 1.03 19.31
N LYS A 80 -4.35 0.50 18.62
CA LYS A 80 -3.15 -0.07 19.21
C LYS A 80 -2.03 0.94 19.25
N ARG A 81 -1.70 1.50 18.08
CA ARG A 81 -0.68 2.53 17.96
C ARG A 81 -0.80 3.31 16.66
N ILE A 82 -0.16 4.47 16.67
CA ILE A 82 0.07 5.28 15.48
C ILE A 82 1.58 5.32 15.27
N VAL A 83 2.01 4.96 14.07
CA VAL A 83 3.41 4.80 13.72
C VAL A 83 3.71 5.59 12.45
N ARG A 84 4.91 6.14 12.35
CA ARG A 84 5.44 6.70 11.11
C ARG A 84 6.41 5.70 10.49
N TYR A 85 6.17 5.39 9.23
CA TYR A 85 7.02 4.53 8.42
C TYR A 85 7.83 5.35 7.41
N ASP A 86 9.04 4.88 7.11
CA ASP A 86 9.84 5.32 5.97
C ASP A 86 10.42 4.09 5.26
N ILE A 87 10.07 3.92 3.97
CA ILE A 87 10.47 2.77 3.14
C ILE A 87 10.24 1.42 3.85
N GLY A 88 9.09 1.30 4.53
CA GLY A 88 8.67 0.08 5.22
C GLY A 88 9.23 -0.08 6.63
N ASP A 89 10.19 0.74 7.06
CA ASP A 89 10.75 0.70 8.40
C ASP A 89 10.02 1.66 9.33
N ILE A 90 9.89 1.27 10.60
CA ILE A 90 9.33 2.13 11.64
C ILE A 90 10.38 3.17 12.01
N VAL A 91 10.11 4.44 11.72
CA VAL A 91 10.97 5.56 12.13
C VAL A 91 10.53 6.19 13.43
N LYS A 92 9.22 6.16 13.75
CA LYS A 92 8.71 6.72 15.02
C LYS A 92 7.39 6.09 15.44
N VAL A 93 7.29 5.70 16.70
CA VAL A 93 5.99 5.42 17.35
C VAL A 93 5.45 6.75 17.88
N VAL A 94 4.34 7.21 17.33
CA VAL A 94 3.76 8.53 17.65
C VAL A 94 2.90 8.46 18.91
N ARG A 95 2.18 7.36 19.10
CA ARG A 95 1.31 7.12 20.26
C ARG A 95 0.94 5.64 20.33
N SER A 96 0.80 5.11 21.53
CA SER A 96 0.30 3.75 21.77
C SER A 96 -0.80 3.74 22.83
N TRP A 97 -1.59 2.68 22.80
CA TRP A 97 -2.69 2.41 23.73
C TRP A 97 -2.66 0.93 24.11
N ASN A 98 -3.19 0.61 25.28
CA ASN A 98 -3.45 -0.75 25.72
C ASN A 98 -4.69 -1.31 25.00
N GLN A 99 -4.90 -2.62 25.11
CA GLN A 99 -6.02 -3.30 24.45
C GLN A 99 -7.40 -2.82 24.93
N ASP A 100 -7.50 -2.39 26.18
CA ASP A 100 -8.70 -1.76 26.76
C ASP A 100 -8.97 -0.33 26.24
N GLY A 101 -8.04 0.24 25.46
CA GLY A 101 -8.13 1.60 24.91
C GLY A 101 -7.52 2.69 25.79
N THR A 102 -6.98 2.35 26.96
CA THR A 102 -6.25 3.29 27.82
C THR A 102 -4.92 3.70 27.17
N LYS A 103 -4.42 4.91 27.46
CA LYS A 103 -3.14 5.36 26.91
C LYS A 103 -2.00 4.55 27.50
N ASP A 104 -1.11 4.06 26.65
CA ASP A 104 0.11 3.40 27.09
C ASP A 104 1.11 4.47 27.57
N LYS A 105 1.50 4.37 28.84
CA LYS A 105 2.39 5.33 29.51
C LYS A 105 3.86 5.16 29.11
N THR A 106 4.22 4.08 28.42
CA THR A 106 5.61 3.80 28.03
C THR A 106 6.05 4.52 26.76
N THR A 107 5.10 5.02 25.95
CA THR A 107 5.44 5.82 24.76
C THR A 107 5.90 7.22 25.20
N LYS A 108 7.17 7.35 25.59
CA LYS A 108 7.81 8.64 25.81
C LYS A 108 8.11 9.28 24.45
N ASN A 109 7.71 10.54 24.29
CA ASN A 109 8.03 11.34 23.12
C ASN A 109 9.54 11.62 23.12
N ASN A 110 10.33 10.77 22.48
CA ASN A 110 11.67 11.15 22.00
C ASN A 110 11.54 11.96 20.71
#